data_AF-A0ABC8V319-F1
#
_entry.id   AF-A0ABC8V319-F1
#
_cell.length_a   1.000
_cell.length_b   1.000
_cell.length_c   1.000
_cell.angle_alpha   90.00
_cell.angle_beta   90.00
_cell.angle_gamma   90.00
#
_symmetry.space_group_name_H-M   'P 1'
#
loop_
_entity.id
_entity.type
_entity.pdbx_description
1 polymer ?
#
loop_
_entity_poly.entity_id
_entity_poly.type
_entity_poly.pdbx_seq_one_letter_code
_entity_poly.pdbx_strand_id
1 'polypeptide(L)'
;MLSLSYHQSLSPAVQVRGNHIESSSPFPSTFTRRLNLNYITSSSLSWMLKQHSPPMLPCRASLEVQSTSNRNKDLPVHGVSETVVGVLGGGQLGRMLCQAASQMGIKVIVLDPMENCPASVLAHYHMVGSYDDSAAVEEFAKRCGVLTVEIEHVDAATLEKLEQQGVDCQPKASTIRIIQDKYLQKVHFSRHAIPLPKFMQIDDFESAQRAGDFYGYPLMIKSRRLAYDGRGNAVAKSEEELACAVHGNLFIMLKVGEMCKISIAMLLKFLVS
;
A
#
# COMPACT_ATOMS: atom_id res chain seq x y z
N MET A 1 -42.28 -33.29 -4.10
CA MET A 1 -43.34 -32.36 -4.53
C MET A 1 -43.49 -31.29 -3.45
N LEU A 2 -43.52 -30.04 -3.89
CA LEU A 2 -43.47 -28.80 -3.11
C LEU A 2 -44.50 -28.70 -1.97
N SER A 3 -44.13 -28.03 -0.87
CA SER A 3 -44.72 -26.73 -0.49
C SER A 3 -44.08 -26.18 0.78
N LEU A 4 -43.53 -24.97 0.67
CA LEU A 4 -43.08 -24.07 1.74
C LEU A 4 -44.29 -23.41 2.41
N SER A 5 -44.20 -23.08 3.70
CA SER A 5 -44.74 -21.81 4.23
C SER A 5 -44.05 -21.36 5.52
N TYR A 6 -43.78 -20.06 5.50
CA TYR A 6 -43.07 -19.18 6.43
C TYR A 6 -43.77 -19.00 7.80
N HIS A 7 -42.99 -18.76 8.86
CA HIS A 7 -43.41 -17.88 9.95
C HIS A 7 -42.21 -17.13 10.55
N GLN A 8 -42.11 -15.83 10.28
CA GLN A 8 -41.24 -14.87 10.98
C GLN A 8 -41.94 -14.41 12.26
N SER A 9 -41.19 -14.35 13.38
CA SER A 9 -41.60 -13.67 14.61
C SER A 9 -40.63 -12.53 14.91
N LEU A 10 -41.22 -11.35 15.12
CA LEU A 10 -40.58 -10.08 15.47
C LEU A 10 -40.40 -10.00 16.99
N SER A 11 -39.28 -9.39 17.44
CA SER A 11 -39.12 -8.90 18.82
C SER A 11 -39.37 -7.38 18.88
N PRO A 12 -39.90 -6.83 19.99
CA PRO A 12 -40.35 -5.45 20.06
C PRO A 12 -39.22 -4.47 20.45
N ALA A 13 -39.28 -3.28 19.85
CA ALA A 13 -38.42 -2.14 20.16
C ALA A 13 -39.01 -1.29 21.30
N VAL A 14 -38.13 -0.84 22.19
CA VAL A 14 -38.39 0.09 23.29
C VAL A 14 -38.46 1.52 22.76
N GLN A 15 -39.46 2.26 23.23
CA GLN A 15 -39.81 3.62 22.83
C GLN A 15 -39.26 4.64 23.84
N VAL A 16 -38.51 5.64 23.37
CA VAL A 16 -38.28 6.90 24.09
C VAL A 16 -38.63 8.06 23.15
N ARG A 17 -39.62 8.86 23.57
CA ARG A 17 -40.09 10.08 22.91
C ARG A 17 -39.23 11.28 23.32
N GLY A 18 -39.05 12.23 22.40
CA GLY A 18 -38.52 13.56 22.69
C GLY A 18 -38.45 14.47 21.46
N ASN A 19 -39.60 15.04 21.08
CA ASN A 19 -39.88 16.31 20.39
C ASN A 19 -38.97 16.82 19.27
N HIS A 20 -39.53 17.05 18.07
CA HIS A 20 -39.47 18.34 17.38
C HIS A 20 -40.54 18.43 16.27
N ILE A 21 -40.91 19.68 15.99
CA ILE A 21 -42.12 20.21 15.35
C ILE A 21 -42.13 20.04 13.81
N GLU A 22 -43.34 19.98 13.25
CA GLU A 22 -43.76 20.00 11.83
C GLU A 22 -43.02 21.10 11.00
N SER A 23 -42.86 21.07 9.68
CA SER A 23 -43.86 20.83 8.63
C SER A 23 -43.25 20.83 7.21
N SER A 24 -43.95 20.17 6.28
CA SER A 24 -44.06 20.41 4.81
C SER A 24 -43.11 19.70 3.82
N SER A 25 -43.74 19.02 2.86
CA SER A 25 -43.28 18.21 1.71
C SER A 25 -43.38 19.01 0.39
N PRO A 26 -43.30 18.47 -0.87
CA PRO A 26 -42.73 17.20 -1.42
C PRO A 26 -41.85 17.34 -2.72
N PHE A 27 -41.05 16.30 -3.03
CA PHE A 27 -40.60 15.64 -4.33
C PHE A 27 -40.55 16.37 -5.73
N PRO A 28 -39.99 15.77 -6.83
CA PRO A 28 -38.74 15.00 -7.08
C PRO A 28 -37.99 15.31 -8.43
N SER A 29 -36.88 14.59 -8.66
CA SER A 29 -36.44 13.93 -9.93
C SER A 29 -35.38 14.56 -10.89
N THR A 30 -34.25 13.83 -10.99
CA THR A 30 -33.40 13.44 -12.15
C THR A 30 -33.27 14.30 -13.41
N PHE A 31 -32.01 14.61 -13.81
CA PHE A 31 -31.60 14.55 -15.22
C PHE A 31 -30.06 14.41 -15.39
N THR A 32 -29.64 13.30 -16.00
CA THR A 32 -28.30 13.07 -16.56
C THR A 32 -28.26 13.55 -18.01
N ARG A 33 -27.19 14.24 -18.46
CA ARG A 33 -26.96 14.46 -19.90
C ARG A 33 -25.50 14.27 -20.30
N ARG A 34 -25.34 13.40 -21.30
CA ARG A 34 -24.13 13.08 -22.07
C ARG A 34 -23.50 14.32 -22.69
N LEU A 35 -22.16 14.34 -22.73
CA LEU A 35 -21.38 15.17 -23.65
C LEU A 35 -21.25 14.45 -25.00
N ASN A 36 -21.53 15.18 -26.07
CA ASN A 36 -21.34 14.72 -27.44
C ASN A 36 -20.24 15.60 -28.06
N LEU A 37 -19.25 14.95 -28.65
CA LEU A 37 -18.08 15.53 -29.30
C LEU A 37 -18.44 15.82 -30.76
N ASN A 38 -18.15 17.02 -31.29
CA ASN A 38 -18.04 17.24 -32.72
C ASN A 38 -17.05 18.37 -33.05
N TYR A 39 -16.08 18.01 -33.88
CA TYR A 39 -15.10 18.84 -34.57
C TYR A 39 -15.77 19.74 -35.63
N ILE A 40 -15.37 21.02 -35.76
CA ILE A 40 -15.33 21.75 -37.05
C ILE A 40 -14.16 22.77 -37.05
N THR A 41 -13.59 22.91 -38.24
CA THR A 41 -12.35 23.51 -38.72
C THR A 41 -12.37 25.02 -39.03
N SER A 42 -11.19 25.64 -38.99
CA SER A 42 -10.57 26.67 -39.87
C SER A 42 -11.36 27.89 -40.41
N SER A 43 -10.69 29.05 -40.21
CA SER A 43 -10.54 30.23 -41.10
C SER A 43 -11.38 31.50 -40.87
N SER A 44 -10.65 32.54 -40.45
CA SER A 44 -10.57 33.91 -41.00
C SER A 44 -11.84 34.78 -41.13
N LEU A 45 -11.95 35.84 -40.31
CA LEU A 45 -11.70 37.26 -40.68
C LEU A 45 -12.28 38.25 -39.67
N SER A 46 -11.40 39.16 -39.24
CA SER A 46 -11.59 40.59 -38.95
C SER A 46 -12.75 41.04 -38.04
N TRP A 47 -12.37 41.51 -36.84
CA TRP A 47 -13.11 42.54 -36.12
C TRP A 47 -12.18 43.65 -35.64
N MET A 48 -12.73 44.85 -35.66
CA MET A 48 -12.12 46.17 -35.64
C MET A 48 -11.21 46.49 -34.45
N LEU A 49 -10.14 47.20 -34.79
CA LEU A 49 -9.28 48.02 -33.95
C LEU A 49 -10.09 48.97 -33.04
N LYS A 50 -9.88 48.84 -31.73
CA LYS A 50 -9.90 49.99 -30.81
C LYS A 50 -8.64 49.95 -29.98
N GLN A 51 -7.82 50.98 -30.18
CA GLN A 51 -6.48 51.09 -29.59
C GLN A 51 -6.55 51.41 -28.09
N HIS A 52 -5.92 50.56 -27.30
CA HIS A 52 -5.33 50.94 -26.02
C HIS A 52 -3.99 50.21 -25.91
N SER A 53 -2.91 50.97 -26.06
CA SER A 53 -1.54 50.53 -25.86
C SER A 53 -1.25 50.42 -24.35
N PRO A 54 -0.83 49.24 -23.83
CA PRO A 54 -0.21 49.19 -22.51
C PRO A 54 1.23 49.72 -22.60
N PRO A 55 1.75 50.41 -21.57
CA PRO A 55 3.11 50.93 -21.61
C PRO A 55 4.13 49.77 -21.63
N MET A 56 4.87 49.68 -22.72
CA MET A 56 6.05 48.81 -22.86
C MET A 56 7.17 49.36 -21.95
N LEU A 57 7.47 48.65 -20.87
CA LEU A 57 8.71 48.84 -20.12
C LEU A 57 9.85 48.15 -20.90
N PRO A 58 10.89 48.85 -21.36
CA PRO A 58 12.04 48.19 -21.97
C PRO A 58 12.90 47.58 -20.86
N CYS A 59 12.77 46.26 -20.64
CA CYS A 59 13.73 45.52 -19.85
C CYS A 59 14.99 45.31 -20.71
N ARG A 60 15.91 46.28 -20.65
CA ARG A 60 17.23 46.18 -21.28
C ARG A 60 18.08 45.23 -20.43
N ALA A 61 18.30 44.01 -20.91
CA ALA A 61 19.29 43.12 -20.32
C ALA A 61 20.69 43.70 -20.56
N SER A 62 21.28 44.29 -19.53
CA SER A 62 22.70 44.67 -19.55
C SER A 62 23.55 43.41 -19.57
N LEU A 63 24.26 43.19 -20.68
CA LEU A 63 25.43 42.31 -20.74
C LEU A 63 26.59 43.05 -20.04
N GLU A 64 26.61 43.02 -18.71
CA GLU A 64 27.83 43.30 -17.96
C GLU A 64 28.47 41.97 -17.57
N VAL A 65 29.55 41.64 -18.28
CA VAL A 65 30.49 40.60 -17.86
C VAL A 65 31.27 41.16 -16.68
N GLN A 66 30.86 40.83 -15.46
CA GLN A 66 31.66 41.10 -14.27
C GLN A 66 32.68 39.99 -14.07
N SER A 67 33.94 40.39 -14.20
CA SER A 67 35.14 39.59 -13.94
C SER A 67 35.35 39.34 -12.45
N THR A 68 35.77 38.11 -12.16
CA THR A 68 36.53 37.64 -10.98
C THR A 68 35.95 37.94 -9.59
N SER A 69 35.38 36.90 -8.97
CA SER A 69 35.85 36.52 -7.63
C SER A 69 35.75 34.99 -7.47
N ASN A 70 36.85 34.41 -7.01
CA ASN A 70 37.03 33.00 -6.73
C ASN A 70 36.06 32.62 -5.60
N ARG A 71 34.84 32.17 -5.95
CA ARG A 71 33.90 31.65 -4.96
C ARG A 71 34.44 30.32 -4.47
N ASN A 72 34.92 30.30 -3.23
CA ASN A 72 35.20 29.10 -2.46
C ASN A 72 34.07 28.08 -2.68
N LYS A 73 34.34 27.07 -3.52
CA LYS A 73 33.63 25.80 -3.49
C LYS A 73 34.20 25.09 -2.27
N ASP A 74 33.57 25.23 -1.11
CA ASP A 74 33.70 24.34 0.06
C ASP A 74 32.85 24.89 1.23
N LEU A 75 31.60 25.22 0.94
CA LEU A 75 30.57 25.33 1.98
C LEU A 75 29.53 24.26 1.66
N PRO A 76 29.37 23.22 2.51
CA PRO A 76 28.32 22.25 2.30
C PRO A 76 27.00 23.02 2.39
N VAL A 77 26.24 23.03 1.30
CA VAL A 77 24.85 23.47 1.33
C VAL A 77 24.13 22.48 2.26
N HIS A 78 23.95 22.86 3.52
CA HIS A 78 23.10 22.12 4.45
C HIS A 78 21.69 22.08 3.87
N GLY A 79 21.31 21.00 3.20
CA GLY A 79 19.94 20.91 2.69
C GLY A 79 19.55 19.63 1.96
N VAL A 80 20.47 18.92 1.30
CA VAL A 80 20.13 17.71 0.55
C VAL A 80 21.00 16.57 1.02
N SER A 81 20.39 15.55 1.62
CA SER A 81 21.09 14.32 1.97
C SER A 81 21.57 13.66 0.66
N GLU A 82 22.87 13.37 0.56
CA GLU A 82 23.39 12.53 -0.54
C GLU A 82 22.99 11.05 -0.39
N THR A 83 22.27 10.71 0.67
CA THR A 83 21.80 9.35 0.91
C THR A 83 20.73 8.97 -0.12
N VAL A 84 21.06 7.97 -0.93
CA VAL A 84 20.13 7.36 -1.89
C VAL A 84 19.30 6.29 -1.17
N VAL A 85 17.99 6.30 -1.38
CA VAL A 85 17.08 5.27 -0.88
C VAL A 85 16.88 4.22 -1.98
N GLY A 86 17.22 2.97 -1.70
CA GLY A 86 16.93 1.83 -2.57
C GLY A 86 15.61 1.19 -2.17
N VAL A 87 14.75 0.87 -3.14
CA VAL A 87 13.46 0.22 -2.91
C VAL A 87 13.40 -1.10 -3.67
N LEU A 88 13.16 -2.19 -2.94
CA LEU A 88 12.87 -3.50 -3.52
C LEU A 88 11.39 -3.58 -3.91
N GLY A 89 11.10 -3.60 -5.22
CA GLY A 89 9.77 -3.50 -5.78
C GLY A 89 9.48 -2.12 -6.38
N GLY A 90 9.04 -2.12 -7.63
CA GLY A 90 8.72 -0.93 -8.42
C GLY A 90 7.23 -0.77 -8.71
N GLY A 91 6.36 -1.34 -7.86
CA GLY A 91 4.91 -1.27 -8.00
C GLY A 91 4.30 0.11 -7.75
N GLN A 92 2.99 0.14 -7.53
CA GLN A 92 2.25 1.39 -7.34
C GLN A 92 2.66 2.11 -6.05
N LEU A 93 2.96 1.37 -4.97
CA LEU A 93 3.41 1.98 -3.72
C LEU A 93 4.84 2.53 -3.89
N GLY A 94 5.69 1.83 -4.63
CA GLY A 94 7.02 2.30 -5.01
C GLY A 94 6.96 3.60 -5.82
N ARG A 95 6.02 3.69 -6.77
CA ARG A 95 5.77 4.92 -7.53
C ARG A 95 5.33 6.07 -6.64
N MET A 96 4.40 5.83 -5.71
CA MET A 96 3.94 6.83 -4.74
C MET A 96 5.08 7.29 -3.82
N LEU A 97 5.97 6.38 -3.41
CA LEU A 97 7.17 6.68 -2.63
C LEU A 97 8.14 7.57 -3.42
N CYS A 98 8.44 7.24 -4.68
CA CYS A 98 9.27 8.08 -5.56
C CYS A 98 8.69 9.49 -5.71
N GLN A 99 7.37 9.61 -5.88
CA GLN A 99 6.70 10.91 -6.01
C GLN A 99 6.85 11.75 -4.74
N ALA A 100 6.67 11.17 -3.56
CA ALA A 100 6.83 11.87 -2.29
C ALA A 100 8.31 12.24 -2.03
N ALA A 101 9.24 11.33 -2.30
CA ALA A 101 10.67 11.55 -2.12
C ALA A 101 11.21 12.68 -3.02
N SER A 102 10.71 12.77 -4.25
CA SER A 102 11.07 13.83 -5.20
C SER A 102 10.75 15.23 -4.66
N GLN A 103 9.61 15.40 -3.98
CA GLN A 103 9.24 16.68 -3.34
C GLN A 103 10.20 17.09 -2.21
N MET A 104 10.91 16.13 -1.63
CA MET A 104 11.89 16.32 -0.57
C MET A 104 13.34 16.38 -1.09
N GLY A 105 13.54 16.26 -2.41
CA GLY A 105 14.87 16.18 -3.02
C GLY A 105 15.63 14.88 -2.70
N ILE A 106 14.93 13.83 -2.25
CA ILE A 106 15.53 12.53 -1.94
C ILE A 106 15.64 11.70 -3.21
N LYS A 107 16.83 11.18 -3.51
CA LYS A 107 17.08 10.27 -4.63
C LYS A 107 16.58 8.87 -4.27
N VAL A 108 15.66 8.34 -5.06
CA VAL A 108 15.15 6.96 -4.91
C VAL A 108 15.56 6.13 -6.11
N ILE A 109 16.13 4.96 -5.87
CA ILE A 109 16.41 3.96 -6.89
C ILE A 109 15.55 2.72 -6.63
N VAL A 110 15.19 1.98 -7.68
CA VAL A 110 14.27 0.84 -7.59
C VAL A 110 14.86 -0.41 -8.24
N LEU A 111 14.64 -1.57 -7.62
CA LEU A 111 14.90 -2.90 -8.19
C LEU A 111 13.55 -3.56 -8.49
N ASP A 112 13.30 -3.86 -9.76
CA ASP A 112 12.07 -4.54 -10.18
C ASP A 112 12.31 -5.40 -11.43
N PRO A 113 11.72 -6.61 -11.52
CA PRO A 113 11.90 -7.48 -12.68
C PRO A 113 11.27 -6.95 -13.97
N MET A 114 10.28 -6.06 -13.89
CA MET A 114 9.65 -5.46 -15.06
C MET A 114 10.41 -4.21 -15.49
N GLU A 115 10.89 -4.20 -16.73
CA GLU A 115 11.60 -3.06 -17.34
C GLU A 115 10.77 -1.75 -17.29
N ASN A 116 9.45 -1.84 -17.45
CA ASN A 116 8.53 -0.70 -17.40
C ASN A 116 7.64 -0.74 -16.15
N CYS A 117 8.22 -1.04 -14.98
CA CYS A 117 7.48 -1.04 -13.72
C CYS A 117 6.89 0.35 -13.39
N PRO A 118 5.77 0.44 -12.64
CA PRO A 118 5.15 1.72 -12.32
C PRO A 118 6.06 2.80 -11.71
N ALA A 119 7.06 2.41 -10.92
CA ALA A 119 7.98 3.33 -10.27
C ALA A 119 9.12 3.83 -11.18
N SER A 120 9.46 3.11 -12.27
CA SER A 120 10.65 3.41 -13.09
C SER A 120 10.59 4.80 -13.73
N VAL A 121 9.39 5.28 -14.06
CA VAL A 121 9.16 6.61 -14.65
C VAL A 121 9.49 7.78 -13.70
N LEU A 122 9.52 7.55 -12.39
CA LEU A 122 9.80 8.57 -11.38
C LEU A 122 11.10 8.31 -10.60
N ALA A 123 11.62 7.09 -10.63
CA ALA A 123 12.84 6.72 -9.94
C ALA A 123 14.05 7.46 -10.55
N HIS A 124 15.01 7.81 -9.69
CA HIS A 124 16.29 8.36 -10.12
C HIS A 124 17.09 7.36 -10.96
N TYR A 125 16.98 6.08 -10.61
CA TYR A 125 17.55 4.96 -11.35
C TYR A 125 16.70 3.71 -11.12
N HIS A 126 16.57 2.88 -12.16
CA HIS A 126 15.90 1.59 -12.09
C HIS A 126 16.87 0.51 -12.55
N MET A 127 17.07 -0.48 -11.69
CA MET A 127 17.78 -1.72 -12.01
C MET A 127 16.75 -2.80 -12.36
N VAL A 128 16.85 -3.36 -13.56
CA VAL A 128 16.00 -4.51 -13.95
C VAL A 128 16.58 -5.77 -13.33
N GLY A 129 15.82 -6.41 -12.45
CA GLY A 129 16.25 -7.62 -11.75
C GLY A 129 15.22 -8.08 -10.72
N SER A 130 15.25 -9.36 -10.38
CA SER A 130 14.34 -9.90 -9.37
C SER A 130 14.76 -9.48 -7.98
N TYR A 131 13.82 -8.96 -7.19
CA TYR A 131 14.01 -8.71 -5.76
C TYR A 131 13.99 -10.01 -4.91
N ASP A 132 13.71 -11.16 -5.53
CA ASP A 132 13.81 -12.49 -4.93
C ASP A 132 15.15 -13.17 -5.27
N ASP A 133 15.97 -12.56 -6.13
CA ASP A 133 17.32 -13.02 -6.45
C ASP A 133 18.34 -12.34 -5.53
N SER A 134 18.93 -13.13 -4.64
CA SER A 134 19.94 -12.68 -3.68
C SER A 134 21.08 -11.90 -4.34
N ALA A 135 21.57 -12.36 -5.51
CA ALA A 135 22.69 -11.71 -6.19
C ALA A 135 22.30 -10.33 -6.75
N ALA A 136 21.09 -10.23 -7.33
CA ALA A 136 20.56 -8.97 -7.83
C ALA A 136 20.34 -7.96 -6.69
N VAL A 137 19.79 -8.41 -5.56
CA VAL A 137 19.56 -7.57 -4.38
C VAL A 137 20.88 -7.10 -3.77
N GLU A 138 21.90 -7.96 -3.68
CA GLU A 138 23.23 -7.59 -3.19
C GLU A 138 23.92 -6.56 -4.08
N GLU A 139 23.84 -6.72 -5.41
CA GLU A 139 24.40 -5.74 -6.35
C GLU A 139 23.63 -4.40 -6.31
N PHE A 140 22.31 -4.46 -6.15
CA PHE A 140 21.48 -3.28 -6.00
C PHE A 140 21.79 -2.51 -4.71
N ALA A 141 21.96 -3.21 -3.59
CA ALA A 141 22.20 -2.61 -2.27
C ALA A 141 23.48 -1.75 -2.22
N LYS A 142 24.49 -2.05 -3.04
CA LYS A 142 25.72 -1.24 -3.16
C LYS A 142 25.48 0.18 -3.67
N ARG A 143 24.31 0.45 -4.24
CA ARG A 143 23.95 1.72 -4.90
C ARG A 143 23.12 2.65 -4.02
N CYS A 144 22.74 2.21 -2.82
CA CYS A 144 21.93 2.98 -1.88
C CYS A 144 22.57 3.04 -0.48
N GLY A 145 22.27 4.10 0.27
CA GLY A 145 22.66 4.20 1.68
C GLY A 145 21.62 3.61 2.63
N VAL A 146 20.35 3.57 2.22
CA VAL A 146 19.26 2.93 2.96
C VAL A 146 18.47 2.05 2.00
N LEU A 147 18.19 0.81 2.40
CA LEU A 147 17.41 -0.14 1.63
C LEU A 147 16.04 -0.34 2.28
N THR A 148 14.97 -0.21 1.50
CA THR A 148 13.60 -0.44 1.93
C THR A 148 12.86 -1.35 0.94
N VAL A 149 11.66 -1.78 1.30
CA VAL A 149 10.88 -2.76 0.54
C VAL A 149 9.48 -2.23 0.31
N GLU A 150 8.98 -2.41 -0.91
CA GLU A 150 7.60 -2.12 -1.25
C GLU A 150 6.68 -3.31 -0.94
N ILE A 151 7.19 -4.51 -1.18
CA ILE A 151 6.43 -5.75 -1.16
C ILE A 151 6.88 -6.66 -0.01
N GLU A 152 5.98 -7.52 0.45
CA GLU A 152 6.28 -8.47 1.52
C GLU A 152 7.03 -9.72 1.05
N HIS A 153 7.17 -9.95 -0.26
CA HIS A 153 7.68 -11.21 -0.81
C HIS A 153 9.20 -11.28 -1.04
N VAL A 154 9.96 -10.30 -0.57
CA VAL A 154 11.43 -10.28 -0.67
C VAL A 154 12.12 -11.39 0.13
N ASP A 155 13.35 -11.75 -0.26
CA ASP A 155 14.16 -12.69 0.52
C ASP A 155 14.71 -12.09 1.82
N ALA A 156 14.05 -12.42 2.94
CA ALA A 156 14.45 -11.99 4.27
C ALA A 156 15.85 -12.47 4.67
N ALA A 157 16.33 -13.61 4.13
CA ALA A 157 17.68 -14.10 4.44
C ALA A 157 18.75 -13.22 3.80
N THR A 158 18.53 -12.79 2.55
CA THR A 158 19.40 -11.81 1.88
C THR A 158 19.41 -10.48 2.63
N LEU A 159 18.25 -9.96 3.06
CA LEU A 159 18.20 -8.74 3.86
C LEU A 159 19.01 -8.86 5.17
N GLU A 160 18.89 -9.99 5.87
CA GLU A 160 19.66 -10.23 7.10
C GLU A 160 21.16 -10.28 6.85
N LYS A 161 21.59 -10.89 5.74
CA LYS A 161 23.01 -10.88 5.30
C LYS A 161 23.50 -9.45 5.03
N LEU A 162 22.69 -8.64 4.34
CA LEU A 162 23.03 -7.24 4.05
C LEU A 162 23.12 -6.40 5.33
N GLU A 163 22.22 -6.60 6.29
CA GLU A 163 22.29 -5.97 7.61
C GLU A 163 23.59 -6.31 8.34
N GLN A 164 24.00 -7.59 8.32
CA GLN A 164 25.27 -8.03 8.92
C GLN A 164 26.50 -7.42 8.22
N GLN A 165 26.37 -7.06 6.94
CA GLN A 165 27.40 -6.34 6.17
C GLN A 165 27.38 -4.82 6.40
N GLY A 166 26.45 -4.31 7.21
CA GLY A 166 26.36 -2.89 7.56
C GLY A 166 25.42 -2.07 6.68
N VAL A 167 24.64 -2.69 5.79
CA VAL A 167 23.60 -2.00 5.02
C VAL A 167 22.43 -1.64 5.94
N ASP A 168 21.96 -0.39 5.90
CA ASP A 168 20.78 0.01 6.67
C ASP A 168 19.50 -0.44 5.96
N CYS A 169 19.01 -1.62 6.31
CA CYS A 169 17.71 -2.12 5.87
C CYS A 169 16.57 -1.63 6.79
N GLN A 170 15.50 -1.11 6.19
CA GLN A 170 14.31 -0.59 6.86
C GLN A 170 13.01 -1.04 6.15
N PRO A 171 12.10 -1.76 6.82
CA PRO A 171 12.23 -2.28 8.17
C PRO A 171 13.28 -3.40 8.24
N LYS A 172 13.66 -3.79 9.46
CA LYS A 172 14.66 -4.84 9.68
C LYS A 172 14.22 -6.19 9.11
N ALA A 173 15.18 -7.01 8.69
CA ALA A 173 14.96 -8.36 8.15
C ALA A 173 14.14 -9.25 9.11
N SER A 174 14.37 -9.12 10.41
CA SER A 174 13.57 -9.79 11.45
C SER A 174 12.09 -9.39 11.41
N THR A 175 11.78 -8.14 11.10
CA THR A 175 10.41 -7.65 10.95
C THR A 175 9.78 -8.25 9.69
N ILE A 176 10.49 -8.24 8.56
CA ILE A 176 10.02 -8.87 7.32
C ILE A 176 9.69 -10.35 7.54
N ARG A 177 10.57 -11.09 8.22
CA ARG A 177 10.36 -12.50 8.59
C ARG A 177 9.06 -12.73 9.37
N ILE A 178 8.74 -11.83 10.31
CA ILE A 178 7.54 -11.93 11.14
C ILE A 178 6.29 -11.66 10.30
N ILE A 179 6.27 -10.64 9.44
CA ILE A 179 5.06 -10.25 8.68
C ILE A 179 4.75 -11.18 7.49
N GLN A 180 5.76 -11.89 6.98
CA GLN A 180 5.62 -12.90 5.94
C GLN A 180 4.82 -14.14 6.40
N ASP A 181 4.83 -14.44 7.70
CA ASP A 181 4.09 -15.56 8.29
C ASP A 181 2.96 -15.03 9.18
N LYS A 182 1.72 -15.10 8.67
CA LYS A 182 0.54 -14.54 9.35
C LYS A 182 0.29 -15.16 10.73
N TYR A 183 0.77 -16.38 11.00
CA TYR A 183 0.72 -16.97 12.35
C TYR A 183 1.75 -16.33 13.27
N LEU A 184 3.01 -16.23 12.84
CA LEU A 184 4.04 -15.55 13.64
C LEU A 184 3.70 -14.09 13.90
N GLN A 185 3.10 -13.39 12.91
CA GLN A 185 2.59 -12.04 13.07
C GLN A 185 1.54 -11.96 14.20
N LYS A 186 0.59 -12.90 14.25
CA LYS A 186 -0.44 -12.95 15.31
C LYS A 186 0.14 -13.32 16.67
N VAL A 187 1.10 -14.24 16.72
CA VAL A 187 1.84 -14.54 17.95
C VAL A 187 2.58 -13.30 18.45
N HIS A 188 3.23 -12.55 17.56
CA HIS A 188 3.91 -11.31 17.89
C HIS A 188 2.95 -10.25 18.45
N PHE A 189 1.81 -10.02 17.80
CA PHE A 189 0.78 -9.10 18.28
C PHE A 189 0.14 -9.53 19.60
N SER A 190 -0.13 -10.83 19.78
CA SER A 190 -0.65 -11.38 21.04
C SER A 190 0.30 -11.14 22.21
N ARG A 191 1.61 -11.33 22.01
CA ARG A 191 2.64 -11.04 23.01
C ARG A 191 2.69 -9.57 23.43
N HIS A 192 2.23 -8.66 22.57
CA HIS A 192 2.14 -7.22 22.85
C HIS A 192 0.73 -6.77 23.25
N ALA A 193 -0.14 -7.71 23.65
CA ALA A 193 -1.51 -7.44 24.09
C ALA A 193 -2.38 -6.67 23.07
N ILE A 194 -2.06 -6.79 21.77
CA ILE A 194 -2.92 -6.25 20.71
C ILE A 194 -4.15 -7.17 20.58
N PRO A 195 -5.38 -6.63 20.64
CA PRO A 195 -6.58 -7.44 20.50
C PRO A 195 -6.63 -8.17 19.15
N LEU A 196 -6.83 -9.48 19.19
CA LEU A 196 -6.91 -10.34 18.01
C LEU A 196 -8.12 -11.26 18.09
N PRO A 197 -8.71 -11.65 16.95
CA PRO A 197 -9.63 -12.78 16.93
C PRO A 197 -8.91 -14.05 17.36
N LYS A 198 -9.64 -14.97 18.01
CA LYS A 198 -9.12 -16.29 18.39
C LYS A 198 -8.51 -16.99 17.18
N PHE A 199 -7.31 -17.52 17.34
CA PHE A 199 -6.53 -18.13 16.27
C PHE A 199 -5.79 -19.38 16.74
N MET A 200 -5.51 -20.30 15.83
CA MET A 200 -4.77 -21.53 16.08
C MET A 200 -3.95 -21.90 14.84
N GLN A 201 -2.75 -22.44 15.06
CA GLN A 201 -1.93 -23.03 14.00
C GLN A 201 -2.56 -24.35 13.54
N ILE A 202 -2.62 -24.57 12.23
CA ILE A 202 -3.10 -25.81 11.61
C ILE A 202 -2.02 -26.27 10.64
N ASP A 203 -1.42 -27.42 10.93
CA ASP A 203 -0.36 -27.98 10.09
C ASP A 203 -0.85 -29.16 9.25
N ASP A 204 -2.01 -29.72 9.60
CA ASP A 204 -2.58 -30.94 8.99
C ASP A 204 -4.12 -30.99 9.18
N PHE A 205 -4.75 -32.01 8.62
CA PHE A 205 -6.20 -32.22 8.74
C PHE A 205 -6.63 -32.47 10.19
N GLU A 206 -5.85 -33.22 10.98
CA GLU A 206 -6.20 -33.52 12.37
C GLU A 206 -6.21 -32.27 13.26
N SER A 207 -5.24 -31.37 13.09
CA SER A 207 -5.21 -30.07 13.77
C SER A 207 -6.37 -29.18 13.34
N ALA A 208 -6.84 -29.31 12.10
CA ALA A 208 -8.05 -28.64 11.63
C ALA A 208 -9.32 -29.20 12.28
N GLN A 209 -9.42 -30.52 12.45
CA GLN A 209 -10.54 -31.15 13.19
C GLN A 209 -10.56 -30.71 14.65
N ARG A 210 -9.40 -30.76 15.33
CA ARG A 210 -9.26 -30.25 16.72
C ARG A 210 -9.68 -28.79 16.85
N ALA A 211 -9.36 -27.97 15.84
CA ALA A 211 -9.82 -26.59 15.78
C ALA A 211 -11.35 -26.49 15.61
N GLY A 212 -11.95 -27.36 14.79
CA GLY A 212 -13.40 -27.54 14.66
C GLY A 212 -14.07 -27.87 15.99
N ASP A 213 -13.56 -28.87 16.69
CA ASP A 213 -14.09 -29.31 17.99
C ASP A 213 -14.00 -28.22 19.06
N PHE A 214 -12.88 -27.49 19.09
CA PHE A 214 -12.63 -26.49 20.13
C PHE A 214 -13.38 -25.17 19.89
N TYR A 215 -13.48 -24.71 18.64
CA TYR A 215 -14.04 -23.39 18.33
C TYR A 215 -15.43 -23.45 17.67
N GLY A 216 -15.86 -24.62 17.21
CA GLY A 216 -17.05 -24.81 16.39
C GLY A 216 -16.95 -24.16 15.00
N TYR A 217 -17.93 -24.42 14.16
CA TYR A 217 -18.03 -23.85 12.81
C TYR A 217 -18.87 -22.55 12.77
N PRO A 218 -18.78 -21.72 11.72
CA PRO A 218 -17.80 -21.78 10.63
C PRO A 218 -16.39 -21.36 11.07
N LEU A 219 -15.39 -21.87 10.35
CA LEU A 219 -13.98 -21.56 10.50
C LEU A 219 -13.44 -20.86 9.25
N MET A 220 -12.56 -19.88 9.43
CA MET A 220 -11.78 -19.26 8.35
C MET A 220 -10.37 -19.86 8.37
N ILE A 221 -10.07 -20.69 7.40
CA ILE A 221 -8.75 -21.28 7.17
C ILE A 221 -7.97 -20.35 6.25
N LYS A 222 -6.75 -19.98 6.64
CA LYS A 222 -5.87 -19.13 5.85
C LYS A 222 -4.50 -19.76 5.70
N SER A 223 -3.90 -19.70 4.53
CA SER A 223 -2.49 -20.02 4.36
C SER A 223 -1.65 -19.07 5.21
N ARG A 224 -0.61 -19.60 5.85
CA ARG A 224 0.29 -18.79 6.68
C ARG A 224 1.15 -17.84 5.87
N ARG A 225 1.49 -18.21 4.64
CA ARG A 225 2.39 -17.47 3.75
C ARG A 225 1.76 -17.32 2.37
N LEU A 226 2.21 -16.32 1.61
CA LEU A 226 1.82 -16.09 0.22
C LEU A 226 0.30 -15.89 -0.01
N ALA A 227 -0.45 -15.55 1.05
CA ALA A 227 -1.88 -15.26 0.97
C ALA A 227 -2.10 -13.78 0.68
N TYR A 228 -2.74 -13.46 -0.45
CA TYR A 228 -3.06 -12.09 -0.87
C TYR A 228 -4.34 -12.10 -1.73
N ASP A 229 -5.08 -10.98 -1.75
CA ASP A 229 -6.30 -10.79 -2.56
C ASP A 229 -7.31 -11.95 -2.49
N GLY A 230 -7.50 -12.53 -1.30
CA GLY A 230 -8.41 -13.65 -1.08
C GLY A 230 -7.83 -15.03 -1.39
N ARG A 231 -6.70 -15.11 -2.10
CA ARG A 231 -5.98 -16.38 -2.31
C ARG A 231 -5.45 -16.93 -0.99
N GLY A 232 -5.52 -18.25 -0.86
CA GLY A 232 -5.13 -18.95 0.36
C GLY A 232 -6.13 -18.77 1.50
N ASN A 233 -7.33 -18.22 1.29
CA ASN A 233 -8.40 -18.20 2.29
C ASN A 233 -9.51 -19.18 1.89
N ALA A 234 -9.98 -19.98 2.84
CA ALA A 234 -11.11 -20.89 2.68
C ALA A 234 -12.02 -20.81 3.91
N VAL A 235 -13.33 -20.87 3.69
CA VAL A 235 -14.31 -20.96 4.78
C VAL A 235 -14.78 -22.40 4.84
N ALA A 236 -14.65 -23.03 6.01
CA ALA A 236 -15.23 -24.33 6.29
C ALA A 236 -16.44 -24.13 7.22
N LYS A 237 -17.64 -24.45 6.72
CA LYS A 237 -18.91 -24.32 7.47
C LYS A 237 -19.26 -25.57 8.26
N SER A 238 -18.61 -26.69 7.96
CA SER A 238 -18.75 -27.96 8.66
C SER A 238 -17.44 -28.75 8.59
N GLU A 239 -17.41 -29.90 9.26
CA GLU A 239 -16.25 -30.79 9.27
C GLU A 239 -15.94 -31.35 7.87
N GLU A 240 -16.96 -31.69 7.09
CA GLU A 240 -16.82 -32.24 5.74
C GLU A 240 -16.15 -31.24 4.79
N GLU A 241 -16.35 -29.93 5.02
CA GLU A 241 -15.73 -28.87 4.23
C GLU A 241 -14.25 -28.65 4.60
N LEU A 242 -13.74 -29.21 5.71
CA LEU A 242 -12.33 -29.06 6.10
C LEU A 242 -11.37 -29.70 5.09
N ALA A 243 -11.71 -30.87 4.54
CA ALA A 243 -10.83 -31.59 3.63
C ALA A 243 -10.54 -30.79 2.34
N CYS A 244 -11.52 -30.02 1.88
CA CYS A 244 -11.39 -29.11 0.76
C CYS A 244 -10.66 -27.81 1.13
N ALA A 245 -10.81 -27.35 2.37
CA ALA A 245 -10.18 -26.12 2.87
C ALA A 245 -8.68 -26.29 3.21
N VAL A 246 -8.26 -27.51 3.56
CA VAL A 246 -6.89 -27.87 3.98
C VAL A 246 -6.18 -28.65 2.86
N HIS A 247 -6.17 -28.10 1.65
CA HIS A 247 -5.45 -28.70 0.52
C HIS A 247 -4.12 -27.96 0.30
N GLY A 248 -3.00 -28.56 0.72
CA GLY A 248 -1.65 -27.98 0.59
C GLY A 248 -1.06 -27.43 1.90
N ASN A 249 -0.16 -26.44 1.79
CA ASN A 249 0.76 -25.99 2.85
C ASN A 249 0.10 -25.35 4.08
N LEU A 250 0.78 -25.50 5.24
CA LEU A 250 0.70 -24.76 6.52
C LEU A 250 -0.35 -23.63 6.62
N PHE A 251 -1.35 -23.83 7.48
CA PHE A 251 -2.49 -22.94 7.66
C PHE A 251 -2.56 -22.32 9.06
N ILE A 252 -3.36 -21.27 9.16
CA ILE A 252 -3.83 -20.69 10.40
C ILE A 252 -5.35 -20.62 10.32
N MET A 253 -6.01 -21.01 11.40
CA MET A 253 -7.44 -20.79 11.55
C MET A 253 -7.73 -19.53 12.33
N LEU A 254 -8.80 -18.87 11.90
CA LEU A 254 -9.44 -17.77 12.60
C LEU A 254 -10.90 -18.11 12.81
N LYS A 255 -11.39 -17.95 14.04
CA LYS A 255 -12.83 -18.04 14.28
C LYS A 255 -13.51 -16.86 13.56
N VAL A 256 -14.49 -17.16 12.72
CA VAL A 256 -15.30 -16.13 12.06
C VAL A 256 -16.18 -15.49 13.13
N GLY A 257 -15.96 -14.20 13.38
CA GLY A 257 -16.84 -13.34 14.17
C GLY A 257 -17.25 -12.13 13.33
N GLU A 258 -18.29 -11.43 13.76
CA GLU A 258 -18.63 -10.13 13.17
C GLU A 258 -17.48 -9.16 13.43
N MET A 259 -16.80 -8.75 12.37
CA MET A 259 -15.68 -7.82 12.45
C MET A 259 -15.93 -6.63 11.53
N CYS A 260 -15.94 -5.44 12.11
CA CYS A 260 -15.70 -4.21 11.34
C CYS A 260 -14.21 -4.16 10.97
N LYS A 261 -13.90 -3.92 9.70
CA LYS A 261 -12.52 -3.75 9.23
C LYS A 261 -12.13 -2.28 9.42
N ILE A 262 -11.18 -2.05 10.33
CA ILE A 262 -10.53 -0.74 10.52
C ILE A 262 -9.03 -0.98 10.36
N SER A 263 -8.39 -0.18 9.51
CA SER A 263 -6.94 -0.21 9.30
C SER A 263 -6.33 1.08 9.80
N ILE A 264 -5.28 0.99 10.62
CA ILE A 264 -4.52 2.14 11.12
C ILE A 264 -3.12 2.07 10.52
N ALA A 265 -2.70 3.12 9.83
CA ALA A 265 -1.33 3.29 9.38
C ALA A 265 -0.58 4.15 10.40
N MET A 266 0.50 3.61 10.97
CA MET A 266 1.34 4.30 11.96
C MET A 266 2.75 4.44 11.40
N LEU A 267 3.26 5.67 11.36
CA LEU A 267 4.64 5.96 10.95
C LEU A 267 5.50 6.10 12.21
N LEU A 268 6.39 5.15 12.45
CA LEU A 268 7.45 5.33 13.44
C LEU A 268 8.59 6.13 12.81
N LYS A 269 8.76 7.38 13.25
CA LYS A 269 9.96 8.15 12.94
C LYS A 269 11.13 7.54 13.70
N PHE A 270 12.02 6.85 12.99
CA PHE A 270 13.37 6.63 13.48
C PHE A 270 14.14 7.94 13.27
N LEU A 271 14.33 8.69 14.36
CA LEU A 271 15.29 9.79 14.38
C LEU A 271 16.67 9.17 14.26
N VAL A 272 17.22 9.15 13.04
CA VAL A 272 18.63 8.87 12.81
C VAL A 272 19.41 9.91 13.61
N SER A 273 20.13 9.45 14.63
CA SER A 273 20.98 10.27 15.51
C SER A 273 22.36 10.43 14.90
#